data_AF-A0A0C1GN00-F1
#
_entry.id   AF-A0A0C1GN00-F1
#
_cell.length_a   1.000
_cell.length_b   1.000
_cell.length_c   1.000
_cell.angle_alpha   90.00
_cell.angle_beta   90.00
_cell.angle_gamma   90.00
#
_symmetry.space_group_name_H-M   'P 1'
#
loop_
_entity.id
_entity.type
_entity.pdbx_description
1 polymer ?
#
loop_
_entity_poly.entity_id
_entity_poly.type
_entity_poly.pdbx_seq_one_letter_code
_entity_poly.pdbx_strand_id
1 'polypeptide(L)'
;MENRNFYEILGISADADIAEIRKAYRDSAMKYHPDRNPGNPEAEERFKEIRQAYDTLVDPERRAWYDESLREFSGRSGQTASQQTGSEHTAEAPRQDGDRTYVMAMYALFALAFATLVMPVAGIVLAYVKRGEMDDSVYNNHADYLIKTFWGGLAGFVLSKITAFIGIDSVLLFLVSVWFAYRLAAGFVRLTDNKRMSLDTWF
;
A
#
# COMPACT_ATOMS: atom_id res chain seq x y z
N MET A 1 -20.19 -11.60 -10.62
CA MET A 1 -19.98 -10.27 -11.23
C MET A 1 -18.60 -10.29 -11.86
N GLU A 2 -18.54 -9.95 -13.13
CA GLU A 2 -17.30 -9.85 -13.91
C GLU A 2 -16.41 -8.79 -13.25
N ASN A 3 -15.17 -9.13 -12.96
CA ASN A 3 -14.21 -8.26 -12.27
C ASN A 3 -13.72 -7.20 -13.27
N ARG A 4 -14.61 -6.29 -13.68
CA ARG A 4 -14.36 -5.31 -14.75
C ARG A 4 -13.34 -4.28 -14.29
N ASN A 5 -12.42 -3.96 -15.18
CA ASN A 5 -11.41 -2.96 -14.97
C ASN A 5 -12.05 -1.55 -14.92
N PHE A 6 -11.51 -0.62 -14.13
CA PHE A 6 -11.96 0.77 -14.07
C PHE A 6 -11.89 1.48 -15.43
N TYR A 7 -10.91 1.12 -16.27
CA TYR A 7 -10.84 1.58 -17.66
C TYR A 7 -12.03 1.08 -18.49
N GLU A 8 -12.44 -0.18 -18.31
CA GLU A 8 -13.61 -0.76 -18.98
C GLU A 8 -14.93 -0.20 -18.45
N ILE A 9 -15.02 0.08 -17.16
CA ILE A 9 -16.19 0.71 -16.53
C ILE A 9 -16.43 2.10 -17.12
N LEU A 10 -15.37 2.87 -17.36
CA LEU A 10 -15.44 4.18 -18.03
C LEU A 10 -15.45 4.08 -19.56
N GLY A 11 -15.17 2.90 -20.13
CA GLY A 11 -15.13 2.68 -21.58
C GLY A 11 -13.98 3.40 -22.28
N ILE A 12 -12.83 3.52 -21.63
CA ILE A 12 -11.65 4.25 -22.11
C ILE A 12 -10.41 3.34 -22.16
N SER A 13 -9.39 3.77 -22.90
CA SER A 13 -8.09 3.08 -22.92
C SER A 13 -7.31 3.28 -21.61
N ALA A 14 -6.43 2.34 -21.29
CA ALA A 14 -5.45 2.48 -20.20
C ALA A 14 -4.48 3.66 -20.44
N ASP A 15 -4.28 4.07 -21.69
CA ASP A 15 -3.43 5.21 -22.08
C ASP A 15 -4.19 6.55 -22.07
N ALA A 16 -5.47 6.56 -21.69
CA ALA A 16 -6.31 7.75 -21.75
C ALA A 16 -5.78 8.89 -20.88
N ASP A 17 -5.88 10.12 -21.38
CA ASP A 17 -5.48 11.30 -20.61
C ASP A 17 -6.55 11.73 -19.58
N ILE A 18 -6.21 12.68 -18.71
CA ILE A 18 -7.14 13.17 -17.67
C ILE A 18 -8.37 13.84 -18.29
N ALA A 19 -8.24 14.48 -19.46
CA ALA A 19 -9.35 15.14 -20.13
C ALA A 19 -10.37 14.12 -20.68
N GLU A 20 -9.88 13.00 -21.21
CA GLU A 20 -10.66 11.85 -21.67
C GLU A 20 -11.36 11.16 -20.50
N ILE A 21 -10.67 10.92 -19.38
CA ILE A 21 -11.27 10.36 -18.16
C ILE A 21 -12.44 11.23 -17.67
N ARG A 22 -12.24 12.55 -17.60
CA ARG A 22 -13.29 13.50 -17.19
C ARG A 22 -14.46 13.53 -18.16
N LYS A 23 -14.19 13.40 -19.46
CA LYS A 23 -15.23 13.36 -20.49
C LYS A 23 -16.06 12.08 -20.37
N ALA A 24 -15.41 10.92 -20.30
CA ALA A 24 -16.06 9.62 -20.15
C ALA A 24 -16.90 9.51 -18.86
N TYR A 25 -16.41 10.07 -17.76
CA TYR A 25 -17.18 10.18 -16.52
C TYR A 25 -18.46 11.00 -16.70
N ARG A 26 -18.39 12.19 -17.33
CA ARG A 26 -19.58 13.02 -17.56
C ARG A 26 -20.63 12.30 -18.41
N ASP A 27 -20.19 11.66 -19.48
CA ASP A 27 -21.08 10.96 -20.41
C ASP A 27 -21.77 9.77 -19.73
N SER A 28 -21.00 8.99 -18.96
CA SER A 28 -21.51 7.83 -18.20
C SER A 28 -22.38 8.26 -17.02
N ALA A 29 -22.00 9.31 -16.28
CA ALA A 29 -22.78 9.85 -15.17
C ALA A 29 -24.14 10.39 -15.65
N MET A 30 -24.20 11.05 -16.81
CA MET A 30 -25.48 11.48 -17.41
C MET A 30 -26.36 10.31 -17.81
N LYS A 31 -25.76 9.20 -18.27
CA LYS A 31 -26.51 8.01 -18.70
C LYS A 31 -27.13 7.27 -17.52
N TYR A 32 -26.39 7.14 -16.41
CA TYR A 32 -26.80 6.35 -15.25
C TYR A 32 -27.28 7.20 -14.05
N HIS A 33 -27.49 8.51 -14.24
CA HIS A 33 -27.94 9.40 -13.17
C HIS A 33 -29.28 8.94 -12.56
N PRO A 34 -29.45 9.00 -11.22
CA PRO A 34 -30.70 8.62 -10.55
C PRO A 34 -31.91 9.43 -11.01
N ASP A 35 -31.75 10.73 -11.28
CA ASP A 35 -32.85 11.57 -11.79
C ASP A 35 -33.37 11.11 -13.16
N ARG A 36 -32.51 10.51 -13.99
CA ARG A 36 -32.89 10.01 -15.32
C ARG A 36 -33.31 8.55 -15.30
N ASN A 37 -32.96 7.83 -14.24
CA ASN A 37 -33.26 6.41 -14.04
C ASN A 37 -33.89 6.18 -12.66
N PRO A 38 -35.02 6.85 -12.34
CA PRO A 38 -35.60 6.77 -11.02
C PRO A 38 -36.05 5.34 -10.70
N GLY A 39 -35.62 4.81 -9.56
CA GLY A 39 -36.00 3.47 -9.10
C GLY A 39 -35.37 2.31 -9.88
N ASN A 40 -34.36 2.56 -10.71
CA ASN A 40 -33.62 1.50 -11.39
C ASN A 40 -32.37 1.10 -10.56
N PRO A 41 -32.39 -0.06 -9.87
CA PRO A 41 -31.27 -0.49 -9.03
C PRO A 41 -30.00 -0.79 -9.84
N GLU A 42 -30.13 -1.22 -11.10
CA GLU A 42 -28.97 -1.49 -11.96
C GLU A 42 -28.27 -0.19 -12.36
N ALA A 43 -29.03 0.87 -12.66
CA ALA A 43 -28.46 2.18 -12.94
C ALA A 43 -27.73 2.76 -11.72
N GLU A 44 -28.27 2.55 -10.53
CA GLU A 44 -27.64 2.98 -9.28
C GLU A 44 -26.31 2.24 -9.02
N GLU A 45 -26.28 0.92 -9.22
CA GLU A 45 -25.07 0.11 -9.07
C GLU A 45 -23.99 0.53 -10.08
N ARG A 46 -24.37 0.72 -11.35
CA ARG A 46 -23.46 1.23 -12.39
C ARG A 46 -22.94 2.63 -12.05
N PHE A 47 -23.79 3.50 -11.55
CA PHE A 47 -23.39 4.85 -11.16
C PHE A 47 -22.34 4.83 -10.03
N LYS A 48 -22.47 3.92 -9.06
CA LYS A 48 -21.48 3.72 -7.99
C LYS A 48 -20.14 3.23 -8.56
N GLU A 49 -20.16 2.24 -9.45
CA GLU A 49 -18.96 1.73 -10.13
C GLU A 49 -18.24 2.83 -10.93
N ILE A 50 -18.99 3.60 -11.73
CA ILE A 50 -18.46 4.71 -12.55
C ILE A 50 -17.80 5.77 -11.68
N ARG A 51 -18.42 6.12 -10.56
CA ARG A 51 -17.87 7.11 -9.63
C ARG A 51 -16.58 6.61 -9.00
N GLN A 52 -16.54 5.36 -8.57
CA GLN A 52 -15.34 4.76 -7.99
C GLN A 52 -14.18 4.69 -9.00
N ALA A 53 -14.47 4.32 -10.26
CA ALA A 53 -13.49 4.32 -11.34
C ALA A 53 -12.92 5.73 -11.58
N TYR A 54 -13.78 6.75 -11.68
CA TYR A 54 -13.35 8.13 -11.86
C TYR A 54 -12.49 8.65 -10.70
N ASP A 55 -12.93 8.44 -9.45
CA ASP A 55 -12.21 8.90 -8.25
C ASP A 55 -10.82 8.27 -8.10
N THR A 56 -10.61 7.11 -8.72
CA THR A 56 -9.31 6.42 -8.76
C THR A 56 -8.45 6.91 -9.92
N LEU A 57 -9.01 7.02 -11.13
CA LEU A 57 -8.23 7.31 -12.34
C LEU A 57 -7.91 8.79 -12.54
N VAL A 58 -8.68 9.72 -11.95
CA VAL A 58 -8.45 11.17 -12.09
C VAL A 58 -7.25 11.67 -11.28
N ASP A 59 -6.91 10.96 -10.20
CA ASP A 59 -5.78 11.26 -9.33
C ASP A 59 -4.56 10.48 -9.85
N PRO A 60 -3.48 11.17 -10.30
CA PRO A 60 -2.32 10.51 -10.87
C PRO A 60 -1.66 9.51 -9.94
N GLU A 61 -1.67 9.78 -8.63
CA GLU A 61 -1.10 8.87 -7.64
C GLU A 61 -1.96 7.62 -7.55
N ARG A 62 -3.27 7.77 -7.29
CA ARG A 62 -4.20 6.63 -7.18
C ARG A 62 -4.28 5.79 -8.45
N ARG A 63 -4.18 6.43 -9.62
CA ARG A 63 -4.09 5.76 -10.91
C ARG A 63 -2.83 4.90 -11.01
N ALA A 64 -1.68 5.42 -10.59
CA ALA A 64 -0.43 4.64 -10.59
C ALA A 64 -0.55 3.40 -9.68
N TRP A 65 -1.13 3.55 -8.49
CA TRP A 65 -1.40 2.42 -7.58
C TRP A 65 -2.36 1.40 -8.20
N TYR A 66 -3.40 1.87 -8.89
CA TYR A 66 -4.35 1.00 -9.58
C TYR A 66 -3.70 0.22 -10.72
N ASP A 67 -2.94 0.90 -11.57
CA ASP A 67 -2.23 0.30 -12.71
C ASP A 67 -1.20 -0.75 -12.27
N GLU A 68 -0.52 -0.49 -11.16
CA GLU A 68 0.38 -1.44 -10.53
C GLU A 68 -0.35 -2.70 -10.05
N SER A 69 -1.48 -2.53 -9.36
CA SER A 69 -2.29 -3.67 -8.87
C SER A 69 -2.82 -4.53 -10.03
N LEU A 70 -3.17 -3.89 -11.15
CA LEU A 70 -3.66 -4.56 -12.34
C LEU A 70 -2.55 -5.38 -13.01
N ARG A 71 -1.32 -4.85 -13.07
CA ARG A 71 -0.14 -5.55 -13.57
C ARG A 71 0.18 -6.77 -12.71
N GLU A 72 0.17 -6.65 -11.39
CA GLU A 72 0.39 -7.76 -10.45
C GLU A 72 -0.66 -8.87 -10.66
N PHE A 73 -1.94 -8.50 -10.79
CA PHE A 73 -3.02 -9.44 -11.04
C PHE A 73 -2.88 -10.16 -12.39
N SER A 74 -2.49 -9.44 -13.44
CA SER A 74 -2.23 -10.00 -14.78
C SER A 74 -0.99 -10.92 -14.82
N GLY A 75 0.06 -10.58 -14.07
CA GLY A 75 1.26 -11.41 -13.95
C GLY A 75 0.99 -12.73 -13.21
N ARG A 76 0.08 -12.72 -12.24
CA ARG A 76 -0.31 -13.91 -11.47
C ARG A 76 -1.22 -14.86 -12.24
N SER A 77 -2.00 -14.35 -13.20
CA SER A 77 -2.86 -15.15 -14.08
C SER A 77 -2.11 -15.80 -15.26
N GLY A 78 -0.88 -15.35 -15.55
CA GLY A 78 0.05 -16.02 -16.47
C GLY A 78 0.82 -17.20 -15.88
N GLN A 79 0.86 -17.34 -14.54
CA GLN A 79 1.73 -18.31 -13.85
C GLN A 79 1.09 -19.69 -13.63
N THR A 80 -0.22 -19.84 -13.87
CA THR A 80 -0.95 -21.12 -13.73
C THR A 80 -0.98 -21.96 -15.00
N ALA A 81 -0.49 -21.46 -16.15
CA ALA A 81 -0.64 -22.13 -17.45
C ALA A 81 0.65 -22.79 -18.00
N SER A 82 1.80 -22.66 -17.33
CA SER A 82 3.10 -23.09 -17.89
C SER A 82 3.93 -23.97 -16.96
N GLN A 83 3.30 -24.93 -16.27
CA GLN A 83 4.02 -25.96 -15.52
C GLN A 83 3.67 -27.37 -16.01
N GLN A 84 3.93 -27.64 -17.29
CA GLN A 84 4.22 -29.01 -17.75
C GLN A 84 4.91 -28.97 -19.12
N THR A 85 6.24 -28.88 -19.13
CA THR A 85 7.18 -29.62 -20.00
C THR A 85 8.57 -28.94 -20.00
N GLY A 86 9.63 -29.73 -19.83
CA GLY A 86 10.96 -29.44 -20.39
C GLY A 86 12.01 -28.78 -19.48
N SER A 87 12.78 -29.64 -18.82
CA SER A 87 14.19 -29.56 -18.40
C SER A 87 15.10 -28.40 -18.84
N GLU A 88 15.95 -28.00 -17.87
CA GLU A 88 17.23 -27.28 -17.98
C GLU A 88 17.19 -25.79 -18.36
N HIS A 89 16.91 -24.96 -17.36
CA HIS A 89 17.50 -23.62 -17.28
C HIS A 89 18.13 -23.43 -15.90
N THR A 90 19.38 -22.97 -15.91
CA THR A 90 20.22 -22.66 -14.75
C THR A 90 19.43 -21.86 -13.72
N ALA A 91 19.59 -22.25 -12.45
CA ALA A 91 18.84 -21.75 -11.31
C ALA A 91 18.83 -20.22 -11.17
N GLU A 92 17.65 -19.63 -11.33
CA GLU A 92 17.25 -18.44 -10.59
C GLU A 92 15.74 -18.53 -10.29
N ALA A 93 15.40 -19.14 -9.15
CA ALA A 93 14.04 -19.18 -8.59
C ALA A 93 13.93 -18.14 -7.43
N PRO A 94 12.71 -17.75 -7.05
CA PRO A 94 12.22 -16.36 -7.10
C PRO A 94 12.84 -15.47 -6.01
N ARG A 95 13.35 -14.29 -6.39
CA ARG A 95 13.83 -13.25 -5.44
C ARG A 95 12.75 -12.81 -4.43
N GLN A 96 11.48 -13.05 -4.77
CA GLN A 96 10.28 -12.67 -4.01
C GLN A 96 10.17 -13.33 -2.61
N ASP A 97 10.66 -14.56 -2.42
CA ASP A 97 10.64 -15.23 -1.09
C ASP A 97 11.67 -14.61 -0.12
N GLY A 98 12.80 -14.14 -0.66
CA GLY A 98 13.83 -13.45 0.10
C GLY A 98 13.31 -12.11 0.63
N ASP A 99 12.68 -11.31 -0.22
CA ASP A 99 12.17 -9.98 0.14
C ASP A 99 11.14 -10.02 1.27
N ARG A 100 10.20 -10.97 1.21
CA ARG A 100 9.24 -11.22 2.30
C ARG A 100 9.95 -11.57 3.60
N THR A 101 10.98 -12.40 3.53
CA THR A 101 11.78 -12.83 4.69
C THR A 101 12.51 -11.64 5.33
N TYR A 102 13.13 -10.78 4.51
CA TYR A 102 13.79 -9.59 5.02
C TYR A 102 12.82 -8.63 5.71
N VAL A 103 11.66 -8.37 5.11
CA VAL A 103 10.67 -7.47 5.72
C VAL A 103 10.09 -8.07 7.01
N MET A 104 9.81 -9.37 7.05
CA MET A 104 9.42 -10.05 8.30
C MET A 104 10.50 -9.90 9.38
N ALA A 105 11.78 -10.06 9.01
CA ALA A 105 12.89 -9.86 9.93
C ALA A 105 12.97 -8.40 10.41
N MET A 106 12.72 -7.41 9.56
CA MET A 106 12.65 -6.00 9.98
C MET A 106 11.55 -5.78 11.02
N TYR A 107 10.33 -6.27 10.78
CA TYR A 107 9.24 -6.17 11.76
C TYR A 107 9.58 -6.87 13.07
N ALA A 108 10.17 -8.07 13.01
CA ALA A 108 10.58 -8.82 14.19
C ALA A 108 11.64 -8.06 15.01
N LEU A 109 12.64 -7.47 14.34
CA LEU A 109 13.68 -6.67 14.99
C LEU A 109 13.11 -5.42 15.65
N PHE A 110 12.18 -4.73 14.97
CA PHE A 110 11.50 -3.56 15.55
C PHE A 110 10.62 -3.94 16.74
N ALA A 111 9.86 -5.03 16.64
CA ALA A 111 9.01 -5.51 17.72
C ALA A 111 9.83 -5.96 18.94
N LEU A 112 10.94 -6.67 18.72
CA LEU A 112 11.86 -7.07 19.77
C LEU A 112 12.50 -5.87 20.46
N ALA A 113 12.97 -4.91 19.67
CA ALA A 113 13.54 -3.66 20.18
C ALA A 113 12.53 -2.89 21.04
N PHE A 114 11.27 -2.76 20.57
CA PHE A 114 10.20 -2.14 21.32
C PHE A 114 9.88 -2.89 22.62
N ALA A 115 9.80 -4.23 22.58
CA ALA A 115 9.52 -5.06 23.76
C ALA A 115 10.64 -4.99 24.82
N THR A 116 11.88 -4.83 24.38
CA THR A 116 13.06 -4.73 25.26
C THR A 116 13.43 -3.28 25.61
N LEU A 117 12.70 -2.30 25.06
CA LEU A 117 12.99 -0.86 25.17
C LEU A 117 14.38 -0.48 24.66
N VAL A 118 14.92 -1.25 23.72
CA VAL A 118 16.21 -1.00 23.05
C VAL A 118 15.95 -0.32 21.70
N MET A 119 16.90 0.49 21.22
CA MET A 119 16.79 1.09 19.90
C MET A 119 16.87 0.03 18.79
N PRO A 120 16.01 0.07 17.75
CA PRO A 120 15.95 -0.93 16.68
C PRO A 120 17.06 -0.75 15.62
N VAL A 121 18.32 -0.56 16.03
CA VAL A 121 19.45 -0.23 15.13
C VAL A 121 19.62 -1.28 14.03
N ALA A 122 19.59 -2.57 14.37
CA ALA A 122 19.70 -3.65 13.38
C ALA A 122 18.52 -3.63 12.39
N GLY A 123 17.30 -3.40 12.88
CA GLY A 123 16.11 -3.32 12.04
C GLY A 123 16.17 -2.16 11.05
N ILE A 124 16.57 -0.96 11.51
CA ILE A 124 16.63 0.23 10.64
C ILE A 124 17.77 0.13 9.62
N VAL A 125 18.93 -0.41 10.01
CA VAL A 125 20.04 -0.65 9.07
C VAL A 125 19.61 -1.65 7.99
N LEU A 126 18.99 -2.75 8.39
CA LEU A 126 18.45 -3.74 7.45
C LEU A 126 17.44 -3.09 6.50
N ALA A 127 16.55 -2.24 7.02
CA ALA A 127 15.60 -1.47 6.22
C ALA A 127 16.30 -0.63 5.15
N TYR A 128 17.29 0.19 5.49
CA TYR A 128 17.99 1.02 4.50
C TYR A 128 18.77 0.21 3.47
N VAL A 129 19.48 -0.84 3.90
CA VAL A 129 20.32 -1.66 3.02
C VAL A 129 19.46 -2.41 2.02
N LYS A 130 18.42 -3.11 2.50
CA LYS A 130 17.65 -4.00 1.65
C LYS A 130 16.56 -3.27 0.85
N ARG A 131 16.11 -2.10 1.30
CA ARG A 131 15.05 -1.33 0.62
C ARG A 131 15.34 -1.12 -0.87
N GLY A 132 16.57 -0.73 -1.22
CA GLY A 132 16.93 -0.46 -2.62
C GLY A 132 17.05 -1.72 -3.49
N GLU A 133 17.14 -2.90 -2.88
CA GLU A 133 17.21 -4.19 -3.59
C GLU A 133 15.84 -4.81 -3.81
N MET A 134 14.85 -4.41 -3.01
CA MET A 134 13.45 -4.72 -3.25
C MET A 134 12.96 -3.71 -4.30
N ASP A 135 12.70 -4.16 -5.52
CA ASP A 135 12.12 -3.33 -6.60
C ASP A 135 10.80 -2.66 -6.13
N ASP A 136 10.08 -1.90 -6.97
CA ASP A 136 8.76 -1.31 -6.64
C ASP A 136 7.72 -2.37 -6.27
N SER A 137 7.87 -2.96 -5.09
CA SER A 137 7.23 -4.15 -4.56
C SER A 137 6.58 -3.79 -3.24
N VAL A 138 5.64 -4.62 -2.80
CA VAL A 138 4.96 -4.44 -1.51
C VAL A 138 5.98 -4.38 -0.36
N TYR A 139 7.10 -5.10 -0.48
CA TYR A 139 8.14 -5.20 0.53
C TYR A 139 8.98 -3.92 0.66
N ASN A 140 9.32 -3.27 -0.45
CA ASN A 140 9.99 -1.97 -0.45
C ASN A 140 9.15 -0.90 0.28
N ASN A 141 7.85 -0.84 -0.02
CA ASN A 141 6.92 0.06 0.66
C ASN A 141 6.87 -0.17 2.19
N HIS A 142 6.91 -1.41 2.65
CA HIS A 142 6.98 -1.71 4.08
C HIS A 142 8.31 -1.30 4.72
N ALA A 143 9.43 -1.43 4.00
CA ALA A 143 10.71 -0.93 4.48
C ALA A 143 10.68 0.61 4.64
N ASP A 144 10.12 1.33 3.66
CA ASP A 144 9.88 2.78 3.77
C ASP A 144 8.97 3.14 4.94
N TYR A 145 7.91 2.37 5.15
CA TYR A 145 6.99 2.56 6.26
C TYR A 145 7.68 2.39 7.62
N LEU A 146 8.53 1.36 7.77
CA LEU A 146 9.32 1.13 8.98
C LEU A 146 10.35 2.24 9.21
N ILE A 147 11.02 2.71 8.15
CA ILE A 147 11.95 3.85 8.21
C ILE A 147 11.23 5.12 8.70
N LYS A 148 10.06 5.45 8.13
CA LYS A 148 9.26 6.60 8.59
C LYS A 148 8.82 6.43 10.04
N THR A 149 8.37 5.24 10.41
CA THR A 149 7.92 4.92 11.77
C THR A 149 9.05 5.10 12.78
N PHE A 150 10.26 4.65 12.44
CA PHE A 150 11.46 4.89 13.25
C PHE A 150 11.70 6.38 13.49
N TRP A 151 11.76 7.19 12.43
CA TRP A 151 12.07 8.61 12.57
C TRP A 151 10.98 9.40 13.30
N GLY A 152 9.71 9.07 13.07
CA GLY A 152 8.60 9.68 13.80
C GLY A 152 8.63 9.34 15.28
N GLY A 153 8.90 8.07 15.61
CA GLY A 153 9.07 7.61 16.99
C GLY A 153 10.27 8.26 17.66
N LEU A 154 11.41 8.36 16.97
CA LEU A 154 12.61 9.00 17.48
C LEU A 154 12.39 10.50 17.74
N ALA A 155 11.74 11.21 16.83
CA ALA A 155 11.38 12.61 17.01
C ALA A 155 10.44 12.79 18.22
N GLY A 156 9.42 11.94 18.35
CA GLY A 156 8.51 11.93 19.50
C GLY A 156 9.24 11.64 20.82
N PHE A 157 10.18 10.69 20.83
CA PHE A 157 11.01 10.37 22.00
C PHE A 157 11.90 11.55 22.41
N VAL A 158 12.59 12.17 21.45
CA VAL A 158 13.41 13.36 21.70
C VAL A 158 12.55 14.50 22.23
N LEU A 159 11.37 14.73 21.65
CA LEU A 159 10.42 15.73 22.12
C LEU A 159 9.96 15.45 23.56
N SER A 160 9.71 14.19 23.93
CA SER A 160 9.40 13.79 25.31
C SER A 160 10.54 14.17 26.27
N LYS A 161 11.80 13.93 25.87
CA LYS A 161 12.96 14.31 26.71
C LYS A 161 13.11 15.82 26.83
N ILE A 162 12.80 16.57 25.79
CA ILE A 162 12.76 18.03 25.85
C ILE A 162 11.69 18.49 26.84
N THR A 163 10.48 17.93 26.83
CA THR A 163 9.40 18.37 27.73
C THR A 163 9.49 17.85 29.17
N ALA A 164 10.54 17.09 29.50
CA ALA A 164 10.75 16.50 30.83
C ALA A 164 10.84 17.54 31.95
N PHE A 165 11.32 18.76 31.68
CA PHE A 165 11.35 19.83 32.69
C PHE A 165 9.95 20.31 33.12
N ILE A 166 8.91 20.02 32.35
CA ILE A 166 7.50 20.36 32.64
C ILE A 166 6.74 19.15 33.22
N GLY A 167 7.35 17.96 33.26
CA GLY A 167 6.72 16.72 33.76
C GLY A 167 5.64 16.12 32.85
N ILE A 168 5.57 16.56 31.59
CA ILE A 168 4.63 16.03 30.57
C ILE A 168 5.26 14.87 29.78
N ASP A 169 6.56 14.64 29.95
CA ASP A 169 7.35 13.64 29.24
C ASP A 169 6.75 12.24 29.29
N SER A 170 6.23 11.82 30.45
CA SER A 170 5.64 10.50 30.64
C SER A 170 4.37 10.30 29.81
N VAL A 171 3.53 11.33 29.70
CA VAL A 171 2.32 11.29 28.86
C VAL A 171 2.70 11.25 27.39
N LEU A 172 3.66 12.11 26.98
CA LEU A 172 4.12 12.15 25.60
C LEU A 172 4.76 10.82 25.19
N LEU A 173 5.59 10.24 26.07
CA LEU A 173 6.23 8.95 25.85
C LEU A 173 5.21 7.82 25.73
N PHE A 174 4.17 7.83 26.56
CA PHE A 174 3.09 6.87 26.47
C PHE A 174 2.36 6.96 25.12
N LEU A 175 1.99 8.16 24.69
CA LEU A 175 1.32 8.39 23.40
C LEU A 175 2.19 7.95 22.22
N VAL A 176 3.47 8.31 22.22
CA VAL A 176 4.43 7.88 21.20
C VAL A 176 4.59 6.36 21.18
N SER A 177 4.62 5.72 22.35
CA SER A 177 4.72 4.26 22.46
C SER A 177 3.48 3.55 21.92
N VAL A 178 2.29 4.07 22.23
CA VAL A 178 1.01 3.56 21.69
C VAL A 178 0.97 3.72 20.17
N TRP A 179 1.34 4.90 19.66
CA TRP A 179 1.41 5.15 18.22
C TRP A 179 2.40 4.21 17.52
N PHE A 180 3.58 4.00 18.11
CA PHE A 180 4.60 3.10 17.56
C PHE A 180 4.13 1.65 17.53
N ALA A 181 3.53 1.17 18.63
CA ALA A 181 2.97 -0.18 18.72
C ALA A 181 1.83 -0.38 17.71
N TYR A 182 0.93 0.59 17.59
CA TYR A 182 -0.14 0.59 16.59
C TYR A 182 0.43 0.47 15.18
N ARG A 183 1.44 1.28 14.83
CA ARG A 183 2.08 1.23 13.51
C ARG A 183 2.72 -0.11 13.21
N LEU A 184 3.43 -0.71 14.17
CA LEU A 184 3.99 -2.05 13.99
C LEU A 184 2.91 -3.09 13.73
N ALA A 185 1.84 -3.08 14.53
CA ALA A 185 0.73 -4.02 14.37
C ALA A 185 0.00 -3.82 13.03
N ALA A 186 -0.36 -2.58 12.68
CA ALA A 186 -1.05 -2.25 11.44
C ALA A 186 -0.20 -2.60 10.21
N GLY A 187 1.08 -2.26 10.23
CA GLY A 187 2.03 -2.60 9.16
C GLY A 187 2.17 -4.11 8.99
N PHE A 188 2.30 -4.86 10.09
CA PHE A 188 2.42 -6.32 10.06
C PHE A 188 1.15 -7.00 9.53
N VAL A 189 -0.03 -6.57 9.97
CA VAL A 189 -1.31 -7.10 9.46
C VAL A 189 -1.45 -6.87 7.95
N ARG A 190 -1.07 -5.69 7.46
CA ARG A 190 -1.08 -5.43 6.01
C ARG A 190 -0.05 -6.25 5.25
N LEU A 191 1.13 -6.49 5.84
CA LEU A 191 2.14 -7.37 5.25
C LEU A 191 1.63 -8.80 5.12
N THR A 192 0.91 -9.32 6.12
CA THR A 192 0.33 -10.68 6.04
C THR A 192 -0.74 -10.79 4.96
N ASP A 193 -1.43 -9.68 4.67
CA ASP A 193 -2.37 -9.54 3.56
C ASP A 193 -1.69 -9.25 2.20
N ASN A 194 -0.37 -9.14 2.16
CA ASN A 194 0.41 -8.71 0.98
C ASN A 194 -0.05 -7.34 0.42
N LYS A 195 -0.43 -6.40 1.29
CA LYS A 195 -0.92 -5.06 0.95
C LYS A 195 0.09 -3.98 1.34
N ARG A 196 0.21 -2.95 0.51
CA ARG A 196 1.05 -1.76 0.78
C ARG A 196 0.45 -0.86 1.86
N MET A 197 1.33 -0.09 2.51
CA MET A 197 1.04 0.99 3.44
C MET A 197 0.99 2.34 2.71
N SER A 198 0.07 3.19 3.17
CA SER A 198 0.08 4.60 2.81
C SER A 198 1.33 5.26 3.44
N LEU A 199 2.02 6.05 2.62
CA LEU A 199 3.26 6.74 2.97
C LEU A 199 3.07 8.26 3.02
N ASP A 200 1.93 8.75 2.56
CA ASP A 200 1.53 10.16 2.52
C ASP A 200 1.18 10.71 3.90
N THR A 201 0.74 9.85 4.84
CA THR A 201 0.41 10.28 6.20
C THR A 201 1.41 9.80 7.25
N TRP A 202 1.58 10.64 8.27
CA TRP A 202 2.31 10.30 9.50
C TRP A 202 1.40 9.67 10.57
N PHE A 203 0.09 9.59 10.29
CA PHE A 203 -0.95 9.11 11.20
C PHE A 203 -1.85 8.09 10.51
#